data_AF-A0A8D8JXY4-F1
#
_entry.id   AF-A0A8D8JXY4-F1
#
_cell.length_a   1.000
_cell.length_b   1.000
_cell.length_c   1.000
_cell.angle_alpha   90.00
_cell.angle_beta   90.00
_cell.angle_gamma   90.00
#
_symmetry.space_group_name_H-M   'P 1'
#
loop_
_entity.id
_entity.type
_entity.pdbx_description
1 polymer ?
#
loop_
_entity_poly.entity_id
_entity_poly.type
_entity_poly.pdbx_seq_one_letter_code
_entity_poly.pdbx_strand_id
1 'polypeptide(L)'
;MDSGFGLKSYRSYLEYGSSSSNLLRPRSTRGRPFGRPSGNRPFIKRTYKKSPKIEIEEYEVPEAVRRIYENKFKPSATFGPEENLLLAEVAEAKQGLSLTVSNYKPRLELLNQIEDEHVNKEFRRCFILAPTLVPKPNLVDRAVGGFKYQLSKHQIRKYSSIIKEDVGVRFSVEFGDDEIKKFSGTVDLVDAKYVIIFTEKELQYNRVTKIEFLAERTTYQMEYRALEMLQESVIERVFFAESYTGKSARNPYIYFSRLVLNR
;
A
#
# COMPACT_ATOMS: atom_id res chain seq x y z
N MET A 1 3.27 -28.88 31.38
CA MET A 1 3.43 -27.41 31.35
C MET A 1 3.43 -27.02 29.89
N ASP A 2 2.25 -26.71 29.38
CA ASP A 2 2.02 -26.33 27.99
C ASP A 2 2.35 -24.86 27.78
N SER A 3 3.11 -24.55 26.73
CA SER A 3 3.23 -23.20 26.18
C SER A 3 2.93 -23.25 24.69
N GLY A 4 1.63 -23.18 24.38
CA GLY A 4 1.13 -23.02 23.03
C GLY A 4 1.33 -21.59 22.54
N PHE A 5 2.17 -21.42 21.51
CA PHE A 5 2.13 -20.23 20.66
C PHE A 5 0.85 -20.27 19.82
N GLY A 6 -0.19 -19.64 20.35
CA GLY A 6 -1.46 -19.46 19.65
C GLY A 6 -1.31 -18.51 18.47
N LEU A 7 -1.16 -19.04 17.27
CA LEU A 7 -1.51 -18.37 16.02
C LEU A 7 -3.00 -18.01 16.09
N LYS A 8 -3.30 -16.76 16.47
CA LYS A 8 -4.66 -16.23 16.36
C LYS A 8 -4.99 -16.13 14.87
N SER A 9 -5.91 -17.00 14.43
CA SER A 9 -6.56 -16.97 13.13
C SER A 9 -7.06 -15.56 12.78
N TYR A 10 -6.58 -15.01 11.65
CA TYR A 10 -6.92 -13.67 11.13
C TYR A 10 -8.34 -13.56 10.56
N ARG A 11 -9.24 -14.50 10.88
CA ARG A 11 -10.63 -14.54 10.40
C ARG A 11 -11.50 -13.39 10.95
N SER A 12 -11.02 -12.62 11.93
CA SER A 12 -11.79 -11.58 12.62
C SER A 12 -11.66 -10.16 12.04
N TYR A 13 -10.90 -9.93 10.95
CA TYR A 13 -10.69 -8.59 10.39
C TYR A 13 -11.40 -8.35 9.05
N LEU A 14 -12.18 -9.31 8.54
CA LEU A 14 -12.86 -9.24 7.24
C LEU A 14 -14.27 -8.63 7.28
N GLU A 15 -14.79 -8.24 8.45
CA GLU A 15 -16.12 -7.63 8.56
C GLU A 15 -16.09 -6.10 8.71
N TYR A 16 -15.42 -5.36 7.82
CA TYR A 16 -15.75 -3.94 7.63
C TYR A 16 -15.31 -3.49 6.22
N GLY A 17 -16.28 -3.33 5.31
CA GLY A 17 -16.03 -2.64 4.03
C GLY A 17 -16.64 -3.27 2.79
N SER A 18 -17.79 -3.94 2.86
CA SER A 18 -18.60 -4.19 1.66
C SER A 18 -19.40 -2.94 1.33
N SER A 19 -19.01 -2.19 0.29
CA SER A 19 -19.94 -1.48 -0.60
C SER A 19 -19.23 -0.91 -1.85
N SER A 20 -19.56 -1.52 -2.99
CA SER A 20 -19.80 -0.86 -4.28
C SER A 20 -18.60 -0.39 -5.12
N SER A 21 -18.18 -1.28 -6.01
CA SER A 21 -17.43 -1.02 -7.23
C SER A 21 -18.27 -0.32 -8.30
N ASN A 22 -17.69 0.63 -9.03
CA ASN A 22 -18.03 0.88 -10.44
C ASN A 22 -16.80 1.40 -11.20
N LEU A 23 -16.43 0.65 -12.24
CA LEU A 23 -15.30 0.80 -13.14
C LEU A 23 -15.57 1.90 -14.18
N LEU A 24 -14.63 2.82 -14.41
CA LEU A 24 -14.52 3.55 -15.69
C LEU A 24 -13.06 3.77 -16.10
N ARG A 25 -12.73 3.30 -17.31
CA ARG A 25 -11.42 3.39 -18.00
C ARG A 25 -11.05 4.85 -18.38
N PRO A 26 -9.76 5.22 -18.44
CA PRO A 26 -9.34 6.46 -19.10
C PRO A 26 -9.32 6.31 -20.62
N ARG A 27 -9.95 7.25 -21.33
CA ARG A 27 -9.80 7.46 -22.78
C ARG A 27 -8.66 8.46 -23.05
N SER A 28 -7.74 8.02 -23.92
CA SER A 28 -6.73 8.82 -24.62
C SER A 28 -7.31 10.10 -25.23
N THR A 29 -6.64 11.24 -25.01
CA THR A 29 -6.78 12.43 -25.87
C THR A 29 -5.42 12.90 -26.36
N ARG A 30 -5.41 13.14 -27.67
CA ARG A 30 -4.28 13.45 -28.54
C ARG A 30 -3.79 14.89 -28.34
N GLY A 31 -2.54 15.10 -28.73
CA GLY A 31 -1.79 16.33 -28.51
C GLY A 31 -2.32 17.57 -29.24
N ARG A 32 -1.85 18.72 -28.74
CA ARG A 32 -1.65 19.95 -29.51
C ARG A 32 -0.35 20.64 -29.07
N PRO A 33 0.30 21.40 -29.98
CA PRO A 33 1.75 21.57 -29.98
C PRO A 33 2.24 22.77 -29.16
N PHE A 34 3.49 22.63 -28.73
CA PHE A 34 4.27 23.56 -27.92
C PHE A 34 4.46 24.93 -28.60
N GLY A 35 4.01 25.99 -27.93
CA GLY A 35 4.53 27.34 -28.13
C GLY A 35 5.87 27.49 -27.40
N ARG A 36 6.92 27.93 -28.10
CA ARG A 36 8.24 28.25 -27.51
C ARG A 36 8.16 29.57 -26.73
N PRO A 37 8.63 29.64 -25.47
CA PRO A 37 9.05 30.89 -24.87
C PRO A 37 10.54 31.12 -25.16
N SER A 38 10.84 32.16 -25.95
CA SER A 38 12.15 32.81 -25.97
C SER A 38 12.33 33.61 -24.67
N GLY A 39 13.50 33.54 -24.05
CA GLY A 39 13.88 34.44 -22.97
C GLY A 39 14.88 33.83 -22.01
N ASN A 40 16.11 34.32 -22.07
CA ASN A 40 17.23 34.02 -21.16
C ASN A 40 16.78 34.02 -19.70
N ARG A 41 16.83 32.85 -19.04
CA ARG A 41 16.77 32.75 -17.58
C ARG A 41 18.18 32.57 -17.02
N PRO A 42 18.59 33.35 -16.01
CA PRO A 42 19.90 33.18 -15.39
C PRO A 42 19.99 31.81 -14.68
N PHE A 43 21.13 31.14 -14.86
CA PHE A 43 21.42 29.84 -14.25
C PHE A 43 21.65 30.02 -12.74
N ILE A 44 20.59 29.92 -11.94
CA ILE A 44 20.70 29.89 -10.48
C ILE A 44 21.35 28.56 -10.09
N LYS A 45 22.62 28.58 -9.67
CA LYS A 45 23.27 27.43 -9.03
C LYS A 45 22.47 27.06 -7.78
N ARG A 46 21.67 25.99 -7.88
CA ARG A 46 20.98 25.39 -6.74
C ARG A 46 22.01 24.76 -5.82
N THR A 47 22.33 25.42 -4.72
CA THR A 47 22.95 24.77 -3.57
C THR A 47 21.86 23.95 -2.88
N TYR A 48 21.89 22.63 -3.01
CA TYR A 48 21.00 21.72 -2.31
C TYR A 48 21.31 21.81 -0.80
N LYS A 49 20.45 22.50 -0.04
CA LYS A 49 20.46 22.35 1.42
C LYS A 49 20.01 20.92 1.73
N LYS A 50 20.91 20.15 2.34
CA LYS A 50 20.71 18.78 2.83
C LYS A 50 19.33 18.69 3.50
N SER A 51 18.51 17.73 3.06
CA SER A 51 17.22 17.41 3.67
C SER A 51 17.40 17.12 5.15
N PRO A 52 16.48 17.55 6.05
CA PRO A 52 16.52 17.16 7.45
C PRO A 52 16.38 15.64 7.54
N LYS A 53 17.34 15.00 8.21
CA LYS A 53 17.40 13.56 8.44
C LYS A 53 16.21 13.19 9.32
N ILE A 54 15.32 12.32 8.84
CA ILE A 54 14.25 11.76 9.66
C ILE A 54 14.91 10.73 10.57
N GLU A 55 14.98 11.02 11.87
CA GLU A 55 15.40 10.07 12.88
C GLU A 55 14.26 9.05 13.06
N ILE A 56 14.46 7.88 12.45
CA ILE A 56 13.71 6.67 12.78
C ILE A 56 14.24 6.27 14.16
N GLU A 57 13.37 6.05 15.16
CA GLU A 57 13.77 5.43 16.41
C GLU A 57 14.53 4.15 16.06
N GLU A 58 15.81 4.09 16.43
CA GLU A 58 16.66 2.97 16.09
C GLU A 58 16.05 1.72 16.73
N TYR A 59 15.56 0.82 15.87
CA TYR A 59 15.21 -0.51 16.29
C TYR A 59 16.47 -1.15 16.84
N GLU A 60 16.50 -1.41 18.14
CA GLU A 60 17.64 -2.05 18.77
C GLU A 60 17.69 -3.50 18.31
N VAL A 61 18.51 -3.74 17.27
CA VAL A 61 18.70 -5.07 16.70
C VAL A 61 19.27 -5.97 17.79
N PRO A 62 18.67 -7.15 18.08
CA PRO A 62 19.18 -8.10 19.06
C PRO A 62 20.66 -8.39 18.84
N GLU A 63 21.43 -8.50 19.93
CA GLU A 63 22.90 -8.59 19.87
C GLU A 63 23.37 -9.79 19.05
N ALA A 64 22.67 -10.93 19.16
CA ALA A 64 22.92 -12.14 18.39
C ALA A 64 22.79 -11.89 16.86
N VAL A 65 21.75 -11.18 16.44
CA VAL A 65 21.51 -10.82 15.02
C VAL A 65 22.59 -9.86 14.52
N ARG A 66 22.99 -8.90 15.36
CA ARG A 66 24.04 -7.91 15.04
C ARG A 66 25.39 -8.61 14.84
N ARG A 67 25.77 -9.50 15.75
CA ARG A 67 27.01 -10.29 15.68
C ARG A 67 27.07 -11.18 14.44
N ILE A 68 25.96 -11.85 14.10
CA ILE A 68 25.88 -12.66 12.88
C ILE A 68 26.05 -11.78 11.63
N TYR A 69 25.40 -10.62 11.59
CA TYR A 69 25.47 -9.67 10.48
C TYR A 69 26.90 -9.12 10.30
N GLU A 70 27.54 -8.68 11.38
CA GLU A 70 28.92 -8.20 11.39
C GLU A 70 29.90 -9.28 10.91
N ASN A 71 29.66 -10.54 11.26
CA ASN A 71 30.43 -11.68 10.77
C ASN A 71 30.02 -12.16 9.36
N LYS A 72 29.27 -11.35 8.61
CA LYS A 72 28.79 -11.63 7.24
C LYS A 72 28.07 -12.97 7.11
N PHE A 73 27.36 -13.40 8.15
CA PHE A 73 26.64 -14.66 8.20
C PHE A 73 27.52 -15.88 7.96
N LYS A 74 28.77 -15.86 8.44
CA LYS A 74 29.67 -17.02 8.45
C LYS A 74 29.69 -17.68 9.83
N PRO A 75 29.92 -19.00 9.92
CA PRO A 75 30.16 -19.67 11.19
C PRO A 75 31.36 -19.06 11.92
N SER A 76 31.27 -18.95 13.25
CA SER A 76 32.38 -18.54 14.11
C SER A 76 32.46 -19.44 15.33
N ALA A 77 33.68 -19.73 15.79
CA ALA A 77 33.91 -20.45 17.04
C ALA A 77 33.49 -19.65 18.30
N THR A 78 33.27 -18.33 18.15
CA THR A 78 32.88 -17.43 19.25
C THR A 78 31.36 -17.29 19.42
N PHE A 79 30.56 -17.98 18.60
CA PHE A 79 29.10 -17.89 18.63
C PHE A 79 28.51 -18.78 19.72
N GLY A 80 27.56 -18.22 20.47
CA GLY A 80 26.79 -18.94 21.46
C GLY A 80 25.65 -19.75 20.84
N PRO A 81 24.84 -20.42 21.67
CA PRO A 81 23.72 -21.25 21.21
C PRO A 81 22.71 -20.46 20.37
N GLU A 82 22.43 -19.22 20.77
CA GLU A 82 21.47 -18.33 20.10
C GLU A 82 21.99 -17.88 18.73
N GLU A 83 23.26 -17.46 18.62
CA GLU A 83 23.84 -17.08 17.34
C GLU A 83 23.93 -18.26 16.37
N ASN A 84 24.26 -19.46 16.87
CA ASN A 84 24.35 -20.66 16.03
C ASN A 84 22.98 -21.11 15.52
N LEU A 85 21.92 -21.00 16.33
CA LEU A 85 20.54 -21.26 15.90
C LEU A 85 20.09 -20.27 14.83
N LEU A 86 20.26 -18.97 15.08
CA LEU A 86 19.94 -17.92 14.09
C LEU A 86 20.76 -18.09 12.80
N LEU A 87 22.03 -18.45 12.90
CA LEU A 87 22.87 -18.70 11.73
C LEU A 87 22.39 -19.91 10.93
N ALA A 88 21.93 -20.97 11.60
CA ALA A 88 21.33 -22.14 10.95
C ALA A 88 20.02 -21.78 10.25
N GLU A 89 19.14 -21.01 10.91
CA GLU A 89 17.90 -20.51 10.30
C GLU A 89 18.18 -19.60 9.10
N VAL A 90 19.17 -18.72 9.19
CA VAL A 90 19.58 -17.86 8.07
C VAL A 90 20.20 -18.68 6.94
N ALA A 91 20.99 -19.71 7.27
CA ALA A 91 21.57 -20.60 6.27
C ALA A 91 20.50 -21.43 5.55
N GLU A 92 19.50 -21.93 6.28
CA GLU A 92 18.33 -22.62 5.74
C GLU A 92 17.49 -21.68 4.86
N ALA A 93 17.26 -20.45 5.32
CA ALA A 93 16.57 -19.41 4.55
C ALA A 93 17.36 -19.01 3.28
N LYS A 94 18.70 -18.92 3.35
CA LYS A 94 19.58 -18.57 2.23
C LYS A 94 19.78 -19.70 1.24
N GLN A 95 19.81 -20.94 1.71
CA GLN A 95 19.79 -22.11 0.84
C GLN A 95 18.47 -22.18 0.09
N GLY A 96 17.43 -21.52 0.61
CA GLY A 96 16.12 -21.38 0.00
C GLY A 96 15.53 -22.76 -0.17
N LEU A 97 14.70 -23.23 0.77
CA LEU A 97 13.94 -24.47 0.50
C LEU A 97 13.33 -24.29 -0.89
N SER A 98 13.54 -25.24 -1.79
CA SER A 98 13.01 -25.10 -3.15
C SER A 98 11.52 -24.83 -3.04
N LEU A 99 11.01 -23.94 -3.89
CA LEU A 99 9.57 -23.75 -3.93
C LEU A 99 8.94 -25.10 -4.29
N THR A 100 7.94 -25.51 -3.53
CA THR A 100 7.17 -26.74 -3.71
C THR A 100 5.71 -26.37 -3.82
N VAL A 101 4.89 -27.27 -4.35
CA VAL A 101 3.42 -27.09 -4.40
C VAL A 101 2.87 -26.76 -3.01
N SER A 102 3.35 -27.46 -1.99
CA SER A 102 2.91 -27.29 -0.60
C SER A 102 3.38 -26.00 0.08
N ASN A 103 4.51 -25.41 -0.34
CA ASN A 103 5.04 -24.19 0.27
C ASN A 103 4.84 -22.92 -0.58
N TYR A 104 4.35 -23.06 -1.82
CA TYR A 104 4.15 -21.95 -2.77
C TYR A 104 3.24 -20.87 -2.21
N LYS A 105 2.02 -21.26 -1.79
CA LYS A 105 1.01 -20.33 -1.30
C LYS A 105 1.43 -19.66 0.02
N PRO A 106 1.86 -20.40 1.07
CA PRO A 106 2.36 -19.78 2.31
C PRO A 106 3.51 -18.79 2.09
N ARG A 107 4.39 -19.05 1.10
CA ARG A 107 5.51 -18.16 0.79
C ARG A 107 5.08 -16.89 0.08
N LEU A 108 4.18 -16.98 -0.88
CA LEU A 108 3.63 -15.78 -1.53
C LEU A 108 2.80 -14.95 -0.54
N GLU A 109 2.03 -15.60 0.33
CA GLU A 109 1.31 -14.90 1.40
C GLU A 109 2.27 -14.14 2.33
N LEU A 110 3.39 -14.76 2.72
CA LEU A 110 4.40 -14.09 3.54
C LEU A 110 5.04 -12.89 2.82
N LEU A 111 5.35 -13.01 1.53
CA LEU A 111 5.91 -11.90 0.74
C LEU A 111 4.92 -10.74 0.65
N ASN A 112 3.65 -11.03 0.35
CA ASN A 112 2.58 -10.02 0.32
C ASN A 112 2.41 -9.35 1.69
N GLN A 113 2.54 -10.10 2.79
CA GLN A 113 2.47 -9.54 4.15
C GLN A 113 3.61 -8.58 4.45
N ILE A 114 4.83 -8.92 4.01
CA ILE A 114 6.00 -8.06 4.19
C ILE A 114 5.79 -6.74 3.43
N GLU A 115 5.33 -6.80 2.18
CA GLU A 115 5.07 -5.60 1.38
C GLU A 115 3.92 -4.76 1.92
N ASP A 116 2.78 -5.37 2.26
CA ASP A 116 1.63 -4.68 2.85
C ASP A 116 2.01 -4.00 4.18
N GLU A 117 2.75 -4.68 5.05
CA GLU A 117 3.23 -4.08 6.31
C GLU A 117 4.25 -2.97 6.07
N HIS A 118 5.11 -3.09 5.06
CA HIS A 118 6.05 -2.03 4.69
C HIS A 118 5.31 -0.76 4.25
N VAL A 119 4.35 -0.88 3.34
CA VAL A 119 3.54 0.25 2.89
C VAL A 119 2.73 0.84 4.07
N ASN A 120 2.11 0.00 4.89
CA ASN A 120 1.39 0.49 6.08
C ASN A 120 2.30 1.28 7.03
N LYS A 121 3.55 0.86 7.23
CA LYS A 121 4.52 1.59 8.07
C LYS A 121 4.85 2.97 7.51
N GLU A 122 4.99 3.12 6.20
CA GLU A 122 5.22 4.44 5.57
C GLU A 122 4.06 5.42 5.85
N PHE A 123 2.82 4.91 5.86
CA PHE A 123 1.62 5.72 6.08
C PHE A 123 1.24 5.88 7.57
N ARG A 124 1.69 5.00 8.49
CA ARG A 124 1.35 5.07 9.93
C ARG A 124 1.61 6.43 10.57
N ARG A 125 2.68 7.11 10.14
CA ARG A 125 3.08 8.43 10.68
C ARG A 125 2.62 9.59 9.78
N CYS A 126 1.84 9.31 8.72
CA CYS A 126 1.37 10.29 7.74
C CYS A 126 0.05 10.92 8.19
N PHE A 127 0.13 11.82 9.16
CA PHE A 127 -1.03 12.55 9.66
C PHE A 127 -0.71 14.02 9.95
N ILE A 128 -1.76 14.82 10.04
CA ILE A 128 -1.73 16.24 10.40
C ILE A 128 -2.67 16.44 11.57
N LEU A 129 -2.22 17.19 12.57
CA LEU A 129 -3.05 17.65 13.69
C LEU A 129 -3.50 19.09 13.43
N ALA A 130 -4.72 19.42 13.85
CA ALA A 130 -5.34 20.73 13.67
C ALA A 130 -5.16 21.32 12.24
N PRO A 131 -5.58 20.58 11.19
CA PRO A 131 -5.40 21.02 9.82
C PRO A 131 -6.26 22.25 9.49
N THR A 132 -5.72 23.14 8.67
CA THR A 132 -6.50 24.23 8.07
C THR A 132 -6.98 23.81 6.69
N LEU A 133 -8.27 23.53 6.57
CA LEU A 133 -8.95 23.18 5.33
C LEU A 133 -9.71 24.37 4.76
N VAL A 134 -9.70 24.52 3.44
CA VAL A 134 -10.49 25.54 2.73
C VAL A 134 -11.49 24.85 1.80
N PRO A 135 -12.82 25.01 2.00
CA PRO A 135 -13.81 24.40 1.12
C PRO A 135 -13.71 24.98 -0.30
N LYS A 136 -13.92 24.14 -1.31
CA LYS A 136 -13.88 24.48 -2.74
C LYS A 136 -15.17 24.05 -3.44
N PRO A 137 -16.29 24.75 -3.18
CA PRO A 137 -17.60 24.40 -3.76
C PRO A 137 -17.59 24.48 -5.29
N ASN A 138 -16.77 25.35 -5.87
CA ASN A 138 -16.68 25.54 -7.33
C ASN A 138 -15.99 24.37 -8.06
N LEU A 139 -15.34 23.44 -7.35
CA LEU A 139 -14.66 22.28 -7.92
C LEU A 139 -15.49 20.99 -7.81
N VAL A 140 -16.68 21.07 -7.22
CA VAL A 140 -17.60 19.93 -7.12
C VAL A 140 -18.13 19.62 -8.51
N ASP A 141 -17.87 18.40 -8.99
CA ASP A 141 -18.48 17.90 -10.21
C ASP A 141 -19.95 17.55 -9.92
N ARG A 142 -20.88 18.19 -10.65
CA ARG A 142 -22.32 17.93 -10.49
C ARG A 142 -22.72 16.51 -10.86
N ALA A 143 -21.92 15.81 -11.68
CA ALA A 143 -22.19 14.43 -12.07
C ALA A 143 -21.77 13.42 -11.00
N VAL A 144 -20.69 13.71 -10.27
CA VAL A 144 -20.15 12.83 -9.21
C VAL A 144 -20.77 13.15 -7.84
N GLY A 145 -21.18 14.41 -7.63
CA GLY A 145 -21.62 14.90 -6.32
C GLY A 145 -20.45 15.09 -5.35
N GLY A 146 -20.76 15.29 -4.06
CA GLY A 146 -19.77 15.38 -2.98
C GLY A 146 -19.17 16.77 -2.74
N PHE A 147 -18.08 16.81 -1.96
CA PHE A 147 -17.47 18.03 -1.43
C PHE A 147 -15.96 17.98 -1.62
N LYS A 148 -15.35 19.15 -1.88
CA LYS A 148 -13.90 19.26 -2.06
C LYS A 148 -13.30 20.26 -1.09
N TYR A 149 -12.17 19.88 -0.52
CA TYR A 149 -11.42 20.69 0.44
C TYR A 149 -9.97 20.83 -0.02
N GLN A 150 -9.46 22.06 0.04
CA GLN A 150 -8.07 22.35 -0.26
C GLN A 150 -7.25 22.31 1.04
N LEU A 151 -6.14 21.57 0.98
CA LEU A 151 -5.12 21.50 2.00
C LEU A 151 -3.80 22.06 1.45
N SER A 152 -3.14 22.96 2.17
CA SER A 152 -1.87 23.53 1.72
C SER A 152 -0.74 22.50 1.76
N LYS A 153 0.13 22.47 0.75
CA LYS A 153 1.33 21.62 0.77
C LYS A 153 2.30 21.95 1.91
N HIS A 154 2.24 23.15 2.47
CA HIS A 154 3.03 23.49 3.65
C HIS A 154 2.67 22.63 4.87
N GLN A 155 1.40 22.26 5.03
CA GLN A 155 0.92 21.42 6.14
C GLN A 155 1.34 19.95 5.99
N ILE A 156 1.70 19.52 4.77
CA ILE A 156 2.10 18.13 4.46
C ILE A 156 3.53 18.03 3.93
N ARG A 157 4.37 19.04 4.17
CA ARG A 157 5.72 19.11 3.58
C ARG A 157 6.55 17.84 3.83
N LYS A 158 6.43 17.27 5.04
CA LYS A 158 7.11 16.04 5.46
C LYS A 158 6.69 14.80 4.66
N TYR A 159 5.48 14.80 4.10
CA TYR A 159 4.86 13.64 3.46
C TYR A 159 4.61 13.82 1.96
N SER A 160 5.11 14.92 1.40
CA SER A 160 4.80 15.35 0.02
C SER A 160 5.20 14.35 -1.08
N SER A 161 6.14 13.45 -0.82
CA SER A 161 6.56 12.40 -1.76
C SER A 161 5.61 11.20 -1.78
N ILE A 162 4.86 10.98 -0.70
CA ILE A 162 4.01 9.81 -0.50
C ILE A 162 2.56 10.14 -0.88
N ILE A 163 2.13 11.39 -0.65
CA ILE A 163 0.78 11.85 -0.99
C ILE A 163 0.68 12.07 -2.51
N LYS A 164 -0.13 11.23 -3.15
CA LYS A 164 -0.45 11.24 -4.59
C LYS A 164 -1.97 11.27 -4.78
N GLU A 165 -2.41 11.39 -6.02
CA GLU A 165 -3.81 11.17 -6.38
C GLU A 165 -4.26 9.76 -5.96
N ASP A 166 -5.55 9.62 -5.67
CA ASP A 166 -6.23 8.42 -5.20
C ASP A 166 -5.83 7.90 -3.80
N VAL A 167 -4.86 8.53 -3.14
CA VAL A 167 -4.52 8.21 -1.74
C VAL A 167 -5.74 8.42 -0.84
N GLY A 168 -6.09 7.39 -0.06
CA GLY A 168 -7.18 7.43 0.90
C GLY A 168 -6.90 8.42 2.03
N VAL A 169 -7.94 9.11 2.49
CA VAL A 169 -7.85 10.09 3.58
C VAL A 169 -8.90 9.79 4.62
N ARG A 170 -8.54 9.91 5.90
CA ARG A 170 -9.46 9.83 7.02
C ARG A 170 -9.39 11.10 7.86
N PHE A 171 -10.56 11.69 8.09
CA PHE A 171 -10.74 12.88 8.91
C PHE A 171 -11.28 12.48 10.27
N SER A 172 -10.74 13.04 11.34
CA SER A 172 -11.36 13.06 12.66
C SER A 172 -11.97 14.43 12.88
N VAL A 173 -13.27 14.47 13.12
CA VAL A 173 -14.05 15.70 13.28
C VAL A 173 -14.74 15.66 14.64
N GLU A 174 -14.59 16.74 15.39
CA GLU A 174 -15.19 16.90 16.71
C GLU A 174 -16.65 17.34 16.59
N PHE A 175 -17.53 16.66 17.33
CA PHE A 175 -18.95 16.92 17.42
C PHE A 175 -19.36 16.99 18.89
N GLY A 176 -19.90 18.14 19.33
CA GLY A 176 -20.52 18.27 20.65
C GLY A 176 -19.60 17.81 21.79
N ASP A 177 -20.19 17.21 22.83
CA ASP A 177 -19.54 16.72 24.06
C ASP A 177 -18.47 15.65 23.80
N ASP A 178 -17.31 16.05 23.29
CA ASP A 178 -16.12 15.23 23.03
C ASP A 178 -16.31 14.05 22.05
N GLU A 179 -17.39 14.01 21.26
CA GLU A 179 -17.60 12.94 20.28
C GLU A 179 -16.73 13.17 19.03
N ILE A 180 -15.84 12.22 18.71
CA ILE A 180 -15.04 12.27 17.48
C ILE A 180 -15.66 11.35 16.43
N LYS A 181 -16.12 11.93 15.32
CA LYS A 181 -16.60 11.19 14.14
C LYS A 181 -15.52 11.10 13.08
N LYS A 182 -15.46 9.94 12.44
CA LYS A 182 -14.51 9.65 11.36
C LYS A 182 -15.21 9.73 10.00
N PHE A 183 -14.59 10.45 9.08
CA PHE A 183 -15.05 10.56 7.69
C PHE A 183 -13.94 10.10 6.75
N SER A 184 -14.33 9.51 5.64
CA SER A 184 -13.41 9.06 4.60
C SER A 184 -13.44 10.01 3.41
N GLY A 185 -12.31 10.09 2.72
CA GLY A 185 -12.15 10.81 1.48
C GLY A 185 -10.98 10.26 0.67
N THR A 186 -10.69 10.91 -0.44
CA THR A 186 -9.59 10.55 -1.34
C THR A 186 -8.91 11.82 -1.86
N VAL A 187 -7.60 11.72 -2.12
CA VAL A 187 -6.88 12.80 -2.78
C VAL A 187 -7.28 12.85 -4.25
N ASP A 188 -7.96 13.92 -4.64
CA ASP A 188 -8.49 14.11 -5.99
C ASP A 188 -7.47 14.78 -6.92
N LEU A 189 -6.65 15.70 -6.39
CA LEU A 189 -5.64 16.41 -7.18
C LEU A 189 -4.44 16.80 -6.31
N VAL A 190 -3.24 16.65 -6.86
CA VAL A 190 -1.99 17.13 -6.24
C VAL A 190 -1.34 18.22 -7.09
N ASP A 191 -1.45 19.47 -6.66
CA ASP A 191 -0.81 20.63 -7.30
C ASP A 191 0.58 20.94 -6.69
N ALA A 192 1.34 21.85 -7.29
CA ALA A 192 2.59 22.37 -6.72
C ALA A 192 2.41 23.03 -5.34
N LYS A 193 1.25 23.67 -5.06
CA LYS A 193 1.04 24.46 -3.83
C LYS A 193 0.04 23.84 -2.84
N TYR A 194 -0.84 22.97 -3.32
CA TYR A 194 -1.93 22.42 -2.51
C TYR A 194 -2.30 21.00 -2.95
N VAL A 195 -3.13 20.37 -2.13
CA VAL A 195 -3.80 19.11 -2.43
C VAL A 195 -5.29 19.35 -2.31
N ILE A 196 -6.07 18.80 -3.24
CA ILE A 196 -7.53 18.78 -3.17
C ILE A 196 -7.95 17.40 -2.69
N ILE A 197 -8.77 17.36 -1.65
CA ILE A 197 -9.32 16.15 -1.08
C ILE A 197 -10.82 16.14 -1.34
N PHE A 198 -11.31 15.04 -1.88
CA PHE A 198 -12.71 14.78 -2.12
C PHE A 198 -13.32 13.99 -0.95
N THR A 199 -14.54 14.33 -0.57
CA THR A 199 -15.37 13.55 0.36
C THR A 199 -16.79 13.45 -0.16
N GLU A 200 -17.45 12.32 0.08
CA GLU A 200 -18.85 12.13 -0.30
C GLU A 200 -19.80 12.97 0.56
N LYS A 201 -19.46 13.14 1.84
CA LYS A 201 -20.25 13.89 2.83
C LYS A 201 -19.59 15.22 3.16
N GLU A 202 -20.42 16.21 3.47
CA GLU A 202 -19.94 17.51 3.92
C GLU A 202 -19.29 17.39 5.30
N LEU A 203 -18.11 17.95 5.43
CA LEU A 203 -17.39 18.06 6.69
C LEU A 203 -17.66 19.41 7.37
N GLN A 204 -17.82 19.38 8.69
CA GLN A 204 -17.64 20.57 9.52
C GLN A 204 -16.13 20.90 9.57
N TYR A 205 -15.60 21.44 8.48
CA TYR A 205 -14.15 21.58 8.24
C TYR A 205 -13.42 22.39 9.33
N ASN A 206 -14.12 23.33 9.99
CA ASN A 206 -13.59 24.11 11.12
C ASN A 206 -13.38 23.28 12.40
N ARG A 207 -13.95 22.08 12.49
CA ARG A 207 -13.85 21.16 13.64
C ARG A 207 -13.02 19.91 13.33
N VAL A 208 -12.28 19.91 12.22
CA VAL A 208 -11.40 18.80 11.89
C VAL A 208 -10.17 18.90 12.80
N THR A 209 -9.97 17.89 13.65
CA THR A 209 -8.86 17.84 14.60
C THR A 209 -7.68 17.05 14.06
N LYS A 210 -7.91 16.11 13.14
CA LYS A 210 -6.87 15.28 12.53
C LYS A 210 -7.21 14.88 11.09
N ILE A 211 -6.18 14.82 10.24
CA ILE A 211 -6.22 14.17 8.93
C ILE A 211 -5.17 13.08 8.91
N GLU A 212 -5.55 11.86 8.54
CA GLU A 212 -4.67 10.71 8.33
C GLU A 212 -4.69 10.35 6.84
N PHE A 213 -3.52 10.16 6.23
CA PHE A 213 -3.42 9.57 4.90
C PHE A 213 -3.23 8.06 5.04
N LEU A 214 -3.96 7.31 4.23
CA LEU A 214 -4.03 5.87 4.29
C LEU A 214 -3.29 5.26 3.11
N ALA A 215 -2.57 4.18 3.37
CA ALA A 215 -2.02 3.32 2.33
C ALA A 215 -3.16 2.77 1.46
N GLU A 216 -2.96 2.79 0.14
CA GLU A 216 -3.81 2.01 -0.75
C GLU A 216 -3.47 0.53 -0.57
N ARG A 217 -4.42 -0.25 -0.04
CA ARG A 217 -4.24 -1.68 0.24
C ARG A 217 -5.01 -2.60 -0.70
N THR A 218 -5.73 -2.02 -1.66
CA THR A 218 -6.62 -2.76 -2.58
C THR A 218 -5.86 -3.83 -3.36
N THR A 219 -4.66 -3.51 -3.84
CA THR A 219 -3.80 -4.45 -4.57
C THR A 219 -3.48 -5.67 -3.71
N TYR A 220 -2.99 -5.48 -2.49
CA TYR A 220 -2.69 -6.58 -1.57
C TYR A 220 -3.94 -7.41 -1.23
N GLN A 221 -5.09 -6.77 -0.99
CA GLN A 221 -6.35 -7.47 -0.76
C GLN A 221 -6.76 -8.35 -1.94
N MET A 222 -6.58 -7.86 -3.18
CA MET A 222 -6.83 -8.66 -4.38
C MET A 222 -5.85 -9.81 -4.51
N GLU A 223 -4.57 -9.62 -4.17
CA GLU A 223 -3.56 -10.68 -4.22
C GLU A 223 -3.83 -11.77 -3.19
N TYR A 224 -4.17 -11.41 -1.95
CA TYR A 224 -4.59 -12.39 -0.93
C TYR A 224 -5.80 -13.18 -1.40
N ARG A 225 -6.81 -12.51 -1.97
CA ARG A 225 -7.99 -13.19 -2.51
C ARG A 225 -7.65 -14.10 -3.68
N ALA A 226 -6.73 -13.70 -4.54
CA ALA A 226 -6.25 -14.53 -5.65
C ALA A 226 -5.55 -15.79 -5.12
N LEU A 227 -4.72 -15.66 -4.08
CA LEU A 227 -4.06 -16.78 -3.40
C LEU A 227 -5.08 -17.70 -2.71
N GLU A 228 -6.10 -17.15 -2.04
CA GLU A 228 -7.20 -17.91 -1.44
C GLU A 228 -7.92 -18.78 -2.47
N MET A 229 -8.20 -18.21 -3.66
CA MET A 229 -8.89 -18.90 -4.75
C MET A 229 -7.99 -19.86 -5.54
N LEU A 230 -6.68 -19.79 -5.38
CA LEU A 230 -5.73 -20.60 -6.13
C LEU A 230 -5.76 -22.06 -5.65
N GLN A 231 -6.18 -22.95 -6.54
CA GLN A 231 -6.25 -24.38 -6.28
C GLN A 231 -4.88 -25.04 -6.38
N GLU A 232 -4.59 -25.99 -5.49
CA GLU A 232 -3.34 -26.74 -5.49
C GLU A 232 -3.06 -27.46 -6.81
N SER A 233 -4.10 -28.00 -7.45
CA SER A 233 -4.02 -28.64 -8.78
C SER A 233 -3.59 -27.67 -9.89
N VAL A 234 -3.90 -26.38 -9.77
CA VAL A 234 -3.43 -25.34 -10.69
C VAL A 234 -1.99 -24.98 -10.37
N ILE A 235 -1.62 -24.92 -9.09
CA ILE A 235 -0.24 -24.68 -8.64
C ILE A 235 0.69 -25.73 -9.25
N GLU A 236 0.35 -27.01 -9.05
CA GLU A 236 1.10 -28.15 -9.56
C GLU A 236 1.22 -28.13 -11.10
N ARG A 237 0.10 -27.99 -11.81
CA ARG A 237 0.06 -28.11 -13.29
C ARG A 237 0.63 -26.92 -14.05
N VAL A 238 0.66 -25.73 -13.45
CA VAL A 238 1.08 -24.51 -14.14
C VAL A 238 2.46 -24.06 -13.66
N PHE A 239 2.69 -24.04 -12.35
CA PHE A 239 3.90 -23.47 -11.75
C PHE A 239 4.98 -24.51 -11.45
N PHE A 240 4.61 -25.79 -11.37
CA PHE A 240 5.52 -26.92 -11.10
C PHE A 240 5.42 -28.03 -12.16
N ALA A 241 5.01 -27.69 -13.38
CA ALA A 241 4.84 -28.67 -14.45
C ALA A 241 6.18 -29.35 -14.80
N GLU A 242 6.25 -30.66 -14.62
CA GLU A 242 7.44 -31.45 -14.97
C GLU A 242 7.67 -31.56 -16.48
N SER A 243 6.64 -31.30 -17.29
CA SER A 243 6.77 -31.16 -18.75
C SER A 243 5.67 -30.28 -19.33
N TYR A 244 6.06 -29.29 -20.15
CA TYR A 244 5.14 -28.57 -21.02
C TYR A 244 4.85 -29.43 -22.25
N THR A 245 3.93 -30.39 -22.12
CA THR A 245 3.38 -31.06 -23.29
C THR A 245 2.42 -30.10 -23.98
N GLY A 246 2.94 -29.27 -24.88
CA GLY A 246 2.16 -28.35 -25.72
C GLY A 246 1.17 -29.03 -26.69
N LYS A 247 0.77 -30.28 -26.43
CA LYS A 247 -0.18 -31.04 -27.24
C LYS A 247 -1.08 -31.88 -26.34
N SER A 248 -2.38 -31.57 -26.43
CA SER A 248 -3.53 -32.36 -25.99
C SER A 248 -3.94 -32.28 -24.51
N ALA A 249 -4.34 -31.09 -24.07
CA ALA A 249 -5.50 -31.02 -23.18
C ALA A 249 -6.74 -30.70 -24.03
N ARG A 250 -7.53 -31.72 -24.36
CA ARG A 250 -8.95 -31.52 -24.67
C ARG A 250 -9.55 -30.83 -23.46
N ASN A 251 -9.82 -29.55 -23.64
CA ASN A 251 -10.30 -28.61 -22.66
C ASN A 251 -11.70 -29.02 -22.18
N PRO A 252 -11.92 -29.50 -20.94
CA PRO A 252 -13.26 -29.90 -20.52
C PRO A 252 -14.11 -28.72 -20.08
N TYR A 253 -13.54 -27.53 -19.80
CA TYR A 253 -14.31 -26.39 -19.29
C TYR A 253 -13.75 -25.04 -19.75
N ILE A 254 -14.02 -24.68 -21.00
CA ILE A 254 -14.22 -23.28 -21.38
C ILE A 254 -15.59 -23.18 -22.06
N TYR A 255 -16.64 -23.14 -21.24
CA TYR A 255 -17.89 -22.49 -21.63
C TYR A 255 -17.84 -21.06 -21.11
N PHE A 256 -17.16 -20.18 -21.83
CA PHE A 256 -17.54 -18.76 -21.77
C PHE A 256 -18.78 -18.61 -22.63
N SER A 257 -19.90 -18.38 -21.97
CA SER A 257 -21.20 -18.06 -22.54
C SER A 257 -21.06 -16.94 -23.58
N ARG A 258 -21.14 -17.33 -24.85
CA ARG A 258 -21.25 -16.43 -26.01
C ARG A 258 -22.73 -16.29 -26.37
N LEU A 259 -23.50 -15.62 -25.52
CA LEU A 259 -24.87 -15.15 -25.75
C LEU A 259 -24.97 -13.91 -24.86
N VAL A 260 -25.14 -12.67 -25.32
CA VAL A 260 -26.16 -12.17 -26.23
C VAL A 260 -25.64 -10.90 -26.92
N LEU A 261 -25.53 -10.94 -28.25
CA LEU A 261 -25.63 -9.77 -29.13
C LEU A 261 -26.49 -10.25 -30.30
N ASN A 262 -27.79 -9.97 -30.21
CA ASN A 262 -28.74 -9.72 -31.30
C ASN A 262 -30.17 -9.78 -30.75
N ARG A 263 -30.70 -8.61 -30.39
CA ARG A 263 -32.02 -8.11 -30.77
C ARG A 263 -32.11 -6.63 -30.40
#